data_AF-A0A9P5ALH9-F1
#
_entry.id   AF-A0A9P5ALH9-F1
#
_cell.length_a   1.000
_cell.length_b   1.000
_cell.length_c   1.000
_cell.angle_alpha   90.00
_cell.angle_beta   90.00
_cell.angle_gamma   90.00
#
_symmetry.space_group_name_H-M   'P 1'
#
loop_
_entity.id
_entity.type
_entity.pdbx_description
1 polymer ?
#
loop_
_entity_poly.entity_id
_entity_poly.type
_entity_poly.pdbx_seq_one_letter_code
_entity_poly.pdbx_strand_id
1 'polypeptide(L)'
;MGDSISDPMDTADDGHTRPRAPYPTSIPASALLPIRDSYTSRRNDLSDNRDDDADSDTEFTSIMVSSMLNGILNTTSNPVSPGSSSPSHEQAKPSDFVPPTRPSSTPFPHPDHRHSKPCCFSGPSHGADNHTPIDSTASLDTELVVLPRPITDFNQLPIEVHEAILDHLFGYRVSATSRSSMAVSSITKSWGTALRHSRRRELTELALVSDVWRILVQQRLYRHIKLKATVDCLEDAMIHLALHEHLQSYVKHIEIWFPVFQPTYGPVALSNTLTLPTVTMEGLTNATYTLPGNNCTLEQVFQFVGQTLPQARVLTLEGGERRKAPRVLHFPEQRVDPAIYKPLPVLESVQTLVTRGQWNLMRDDQDFATVLNALPGLYEWQGSYSKPKSKSYITMAEFLPKLPRHITNLSLCLESDYRREGVMPPFYSKVVQKIHICSKMAEALPSLEHFAYTGRVCHHFFDMAMRSTDPRTSRLKTLDLTVKNCCRYNTSFHEAGSGIQDMGFIDAFEKLVLSAIRSLDKLKEVVYLRIRFVDLDSVLPPLNPFFIMRNGACSGVWSERILAEMGRVRPGVHFPELSESFGNIVYNKDGRMVITPDPPKTKIASLKLSNYRSLATGITIQ
;
A
#
# COMPACT_ATOMS: atom_id res chain seq x y z
N MET A 1 6.32 33.87 -64.60
CA MET A 1 5.27 34.89 -64.42
C MET A 1 5.29 35.31 -62.96
N GLY A 2 5.73 36.56 -62.69
CA GLY A 2 5.65 37.34 -61.43
C GLY A 2 6.38 36.77 -60.20
N ASP A 3 7.58 37.25 -59.83
CA ASP A 3 7.90 38.45 -59.01
C ASP A 3 7.51 38.28 -57.52
N SER A 4 8.44 38.04 -56.59
CA SER A 4 9.41 38.98 -55.97
C SER A 4 8.78 39.82 -54.84
N ILE A 5 9.32 39.69 -53.61
CA ILE A 5 9.84 40.79 -52.75
C ILE A 5 10.06 40.31 -51.30
N SER A 6 11.26 40.65 -50.84
CA SER A 6 11.98 40.53 -49.57
C SER A 6 11.46 41.35 -48.38
N ASP A 7 11.75 40.84 -47.18
CA ASP A 7 12.08 41.44 -45.85
C ASP A 7 12.33 42.98 -45.76
N PRO A 8 12.13 43.62 -44.57
CA PRO A 8 13.24 43.72 -43.59
C PRO A 8 12.90 43.69 -42.09
N MET A 9 13.97 43.36 -41.34
CA MET A 9 14.26 43.68 -39.93
C MET A 9 13.84 45.08 -39.49
N ASP A 10 13.39 45.22 -38.25
CA ASP A 10 13.58 46.45 -37.48
C ASP A 10 13.83 46.17 -36.00
N THR A 11 14.83 46.87 -35.47
CA THR A 11 15.36 46.83 -34.11
C THR A 11 14.87 48.05 -33.33
N ALA A 12 14.39 47.88 -32.10
CA ALA A 12 14.34 48.97 -31.14
C ALA A 12 14.55 48.45 -29.71
N ASP A 13 15.51 49.09 -29.07
CA ASP A 13 15.96 49.04 -27.68
C ASP A 13 15.05 49.91 -26.80
N ASP A 14 14.83 49.52 -25.54
CA ASP A 14 14.82 50.43 -24.37
C ASP A 14 14.37 49.74 -23.07
N GLY A 15 15.28 49.74 -22.08
CA GLY A 15 14.99 50.18 -20.71
C GLY A 15 14.24 49.25 -19.76
N HIS A 16 14.98 48.45 -18.97
CA HIS A 16 14.46 47.94 -17.69
C HIS A 16 15.38 48.19 -16.48
N THR A 17 14.89 49.10 -15.66
CA THR A 17 15.33 49.51 -14.32
C THR A 17 15.10 48.41 -13.29
N ARG A 18 16.10 48.17 -12.41
CA ARG A 18 16.02 47.27 -11.25
C ARG A 18 15.02 47.76 -10.20
N PRO A 19 14.37 46.87 -9.42
CA PRO A 19 13.84 47.21 -8.10
C PRO A 19 14.70 46.68 -6.95
N ARG A 20 14.83 47.55 -5.94
CA ARG A 20 15.46 47.39 -4.63
C ARG A 20 14.61 46.53 -3.68
N ALA A 21 15.30 45.85 -2.77
CA ALA A 21 14.77 45.23 -1.56
C ALA A 21 14.37 46.27 -0.49
N PRO A 22 13.50 45.90 0.48
CA PRO A 22 13.46 46.54 1.79
C PRO A 22 13.79 45.59 2.94
N TYR A 23 14.54 46.12 3.91
CA TYR A 23 14.82 45.60 5.25
C TYR A 23 13.91 46.30 6.29
N PRO A 24 13.90 45.92 7.59
CA PRO A 24 12.69 45.84 8.41
C PRO A 24 12.69 46.78 9.61
N THR A 25 11.51 47.06 10.13
CA THR A 25 11.26 47.72 11.42
C THR A 25 9.82 47.36 11.83
N SER A 26 9.40 47.23 13.09
CA SER A 26 10.00 47.12 14.40
C SER A 26 8.83 46.84 15.37
N ILE A 27 9.08 46.06 16.43
CA ILE A 27 8.14 45.73 17.52
C ILE A 27 7.79 47.00 18.32
N PRO A 28 6.63 47.03 19.03
CA PRO A 28 6.76 47.09 20.49
C PRO A 28 5.83 46.12 21.22
N ALA A 29 6.35 45.63 22.34
CA ALA A 29 5.70 44.81 23.36
C ALA A 29 5.04 45.69 24.43
N SER A 30 3.96 45.20 25.03
CA SER A 30 3.56 45.41 26.43
C SER A 30 2.39 44.45 26.69
N ALA A 31 2.59 43.36 27.43
CA ALA A 31 2.60 43.27 28.89
C ALA A 31 1.20 43.52 29.49
N LEU A 32 0.60 42.48 30.07
CA LEU A 32 0.12 42.41 31.47
C LEU A 32 -0.74 41.16 31.69
N LEU A 33 -0.26 40.25 32.54
CA LEU A 33 -1.06 39.28 33.28
C LEU A 33 -1.67 39.96 34.52
N PRO A 34 -2.80 39.46 35.06
CA PRO A 34 -2.74 38.69 36.33
C PRO A 34 -3.62 37.41 36.28
N ILE A 35 -3.18 36.24 36.78
CA ILE A 35 -3.16 35.73 38.17
C ILE A 35 -4.53 35.19 38.68
N ARG A 36 -4.53 33.86 38.96
CA ARG A 36 -5.34 33.06 39.95
C ARG A 36 -6.87 32.97 39.76
N ASP A 37 -7.59 31.89 40.04
CA ASP A 37 -7.49 30.78 41.02
C ASP A 37 -8.15 29.50 40.44
N SER A 38 -7.56 28.30 40.59
CA SER A 38 -7.77 27.35 41.69
C SER A 38 -9.25 26.98 41.93
N TYR A 39 -9.72 25.81 41.47
CA TYR A 39 -10.57 24.90 42.26
C TYR A 39 -10.63 23.49 41.65
N THR A 40 -10.38 22.53 42.52
CA THR A 40 -10.35 21.08 42.31
C THR A 40 -11.70 20.43 42.60
N SER A 41 -11.86 19.22 42.06
CA SER A 41 -12.66 18.10 42.59
C SER A 41 -14.09 17.94 42.04
N ARG A 42 -14.34 16.87 41.28
CA ARG A 42 -14.78 15.59 41.86
C ARG A 42 -14.90 14.50 40.78
N ARG A 43 -14.33 13.34 41.11
CA ARG A 43 -14.62 12.02 40.52
C ARG A 43 -16.10 11.71 40.65
N ASN A 44 -16.67 11.09 39.63
CA ASN A 44 -17.63 10.01 39.81
C ASN A 44 -17.43 9.00 38.70
N ASP A 45 -16.98 7.81 39.10
CA ASP A 45 -16.95 6.58 38.32
C ASP A 45 -18.39 6.11 38.09
N LEU A 46 -18.78 5.90 36.84
CA LEU A 46 -19.81 4.93 36.48
C LEU A 46 -19.42 4.28 35.14
N SER A 47 -19.07 3.01 35.27
CA SER A 47 -18.88 2.01 34.23
C SER A 47 -20.12 1.86 33.35
N ASP A 48 -19.97 1.87 32.03
CA ASP A 48 -20.77 0.97 31.19
C ASP A 48 -20.12 0.68 29.81
N ASN A 49 -20.34 -0.54 29.39
CA ASN A 49 -19.73 -1.33 28.32
C ASN A 49 -19.93 -0.76 26.91
N ARG A 50 -18.85 -0.58 26.12
CA ARG A 50 -18.85 -0.68 24.63
C ARG A 50 -17.44 -0.96 24.08
N ASP A 51 -17.11 -2.24 23.91
CA ASP A 51 -16.03 -2.69 23.02
C ASP A 51 -16.68 -3.15 21.71
N ASP A 52 -16.54 -2.37 20.63
CA ASP A 52 -16.62 -2.84 19.23
C ASP A 52 -16.19 -1.79 18.16
N ASP A 53 -15.73 -0.58 18.53
CA ASP A 53 -15.41 0.50 17.56
C ASP A 53 -13.88 0.73 17.31
N ALA A 54 -13.02 -0.25 17.63
CA ALA A 54 -11.56 -0.09 17.55
C ALA A 54 -10.97 -0.06 16.13
N ASP A 55 -11.73 -0.42 15.08
CA ASP A 55 -11.17 -0.78 13.76
C ASP A 55 -10.73 0.43 12.90
N SER A 56 -11.30 1.63 13.10
CA SER A 56 -10.97 2.81 12.28
C SER A 56 -9.62 3.45 12.64
N ASP A 57 -9.29 3.48 13.93
CA ASP A 57 -8.03 4.06 14.41
C ASP A 57 -6.89 3.08 14.18
N THR A 58 -7.12 1.76 14.29
CA THR A 58 -6.14 0.76 13.85
C THR A 58 -5.89 0.84 12.36
N GLU A 59 -6.88 1.16 11.52
CA GLU A 59 -6.69 1.33 10.07
C GLU A 59 -5.96 2.65 9.73
N PHE A 60 -6.32 3.79 10.35
CA PHE A 60 -5.59 5.06 10.18
C PHE A 60 -4.16 4.99 10.74
N THR A 61 -3.97 4.34 11.89
CA THR A 61 -2.65 4.07 12.47
C THR A 61 -1.88 3.07 11.61
N SER A 62 -2.53 2.04 11.04
CA SER A 62 -1.91 1.12 10.07
C SER A 62 -1.52 1.84 8.77
N ILE A 63 -2.26 2.86 8.33
CA ILE A 63 -1.92 3.69 7.16
C ILE A 63 -0.79 4.67 7.50
N MET A 64 -0.80 5.30 8.68
CA MET A 64 0.30 6.14 9.16
C MET A 64 1.58 5.33 9.34
N VAL A 65 1.49 4.14 9.94
CA VAL A 65 2.60 3.19 10.07
C VAL A 65 3.02 2.66 8.70
N SER A 66 2.10 2.33 7.79
CA SER A 66 2.45 1.91 6.42
C SER A 66 3.03 3.05 5.57
N SER A 67 2.63 4.30 5.81
CA SER A 67 3.11 5.49 5.10
C SER A 67 4.46 5.96 5.64
N MET A 68 4.66 5.92 6.96
CA MET A 68 5.97 6.12 7.58
C MET A 68 6.91 4.96 7.21
N LEU A 69 6.43 3.71 7.18
CA LEU A 69 7.22 2.58 6.69
C LEU A 69 7.48 2.70 5.18
N ASN A 70 6.57 3.20 4.34
CA ASN A 70 6.82 3.42 2.91
C ASN A 70 7.77 4.63 2.66
N GLY A 71 7.70 5.66 3.51
CA GLY A 71 8.61 6.79 3.51
C GLY A 71 10.02 6.41 3.98
N ILE A 72 10.11 5.49 4.95
CA ILE A 72 11.36 4.89 5.43
C ILE A 72 11.86 3.80 4.47
N LEU A 73 10.98 3.05 3.78
CA LEU A 73 11.31 2.05 2.76
C LEU A 73 11.73 2.64 1.41
N ASN A 74 11.56 3.94 1.20
CA ASN A 74 12.21 4.63 0.07
C ASN A 74 13.72 4.80 0.28
N THR A 75 14.30 4.27 1.37
CA THR A 75 15.72 3.92 1.39
C THR A 75 15.93 2.68 0.54
N THR A 76 16.47 2.87 -0.66
CA THR A 76 17.04 1.82 -1.51
C THR A 76 17.89 0.86 -0.68
N SER A 77 17.39 -0.35 -0.42
CA SER A 77 18.21 -1.42 0.13
C SER A 77 19.07 -2.01 -0.99
N ASN A 78 20.28 -1.49 -1.15
CA ASN A 78 21.33 -2.14 -1.93
C ASN A 78 21.63 -3.50 -1.30
N PRO A 79 21.60 -4.62 -2.05
CA PRO A 79 21.95 -5.92 -1.50
C PRO A 79 23.44 -6.20 -1.72
N VAL A 80 24.34 -5.49 -1.03
CA VAL A 80 25.78 -5.83 -0.86
C VAL A 80 26.22 -5.11 0.43
N SER A 81 26.58 -5.77 1.54
CA SER A 81 27.90 -6.37 1.76
C SER A 81 27.89 -7.47 2.85
N PRO A 82 28.84 -8.44 2.77
CA PRO A 82 29.04 -9.48 3.78
C PRO A 82 29.71 -8.90 5.03
N GLY A 83 29.30 -9.38 6.21
CA GLY A 83 29.87 -8.97 7.49
C GLY A 83 31.35 -9.35 7.59
N SER A 84 32.16 -8.44 8.14
CA SER A 84 33.53 -8.76 8.53
C SER A 84 33.57 -9.35 9.94
N SER A 85 34.38 -10.39 10.05
CA SER A 85 34.80 -11.08 11.26
C SER A 85 35.62 -10.16 12.18
N SER A 86 35.35 -10.22 13.49
CA SER A 86 36.28 -9.77 14.54
C SER A 86 37.40 -10.82 14.73
N PRO A 87 38.55 -10.56 15.42
CA PRO A 87 38.86 -9.40 16.28
C PRO A 87 40.30 -8.82 16.17
N SER A 88 40.57 -7.71 16.87
CA SER A 88 41.85 -7.51 17.58
C SER A 88 41.62 -6.77 18.90
N HIS A 89 42.33 -7.28 19.91
CA HIS A 89 42.30 -6.93 21.33
C HIS A 89 43.16 -5.69 21.58
N GLU A 90 42.65 -4.68 22.28
CA GLU A 90 43.46 -3.88 23.21
C GLU A 90 42.56 -3.31 24.32
N GLN A 91 43.03 -3.50 25.56
CA GLN A 91 42.32 -3.30 26.80
C GLN A 91 42.40 -1.86 27.28
N ALA A 92 41.27 -1.33 27.77
CA ALA A 92 41.23 -0.51 28.98
C ALA A 92 39.86 -0.69 29.66
N LYS A 93 39.85 -1.25 30.88
CA LYS A 93 38.72 -1.32 31.83
C LYS A 93 39.07 -0.39 33.02
N PRO A 94 38.12 -0.05 33.92
CA PRO A 94 36.68 0.15 33.75
C PRO A 94 36.19 1.45 34.44
N SER A 95 35.00 1.94 34.09
CA SER A 95 34.14 2.66 35.05
C SER A 95 32.90 1.80 35.32
N ASP A 96 32.64 1.56 36.60
CA ASP A 96 31.58 0.69 37.09
C ASP A 96 30.20 1.17 36.63
N PHE A 97 29.55 0.38 35.78
CA PHE A 97 28.13 0.52 35.49
C PHE A 97 27.38 -0.59 36.22
N VAL A 98 26.73 -0.22 37.33
CA VAL A 98 25.77 -1.06 38.04
C VAL A 98 24.44 -1.02 37.27
N PRO A 99 23.94 -2.14 36.70
CA PRO A 99 22.63 -2.16 36.07
C PRO A 99 21.53 -1.99 37.14
N PRO A 100 20.50 -1.17 36.90
CA PRO A 100 19.40 -1.03 37.85
C PRO A 100 18.61 -2.34 37.96
N THR A 101 18.27 -2.69 39.21
CA THR A 101 17.49 -3.86 39.60
C THR A 101 16.13 -3.87 38.89
N ARG A 102 15.79 -5.03 38.31
CA ARG A 102 14.54 -5.30 37.59
C ARG A 102 13.32 -5.00 38.47
N PRO A 103 12.39 -4.11 38.07
CA PRO A 103 11.09 -4.00 38.75
C PRO A 103 10.26 -5.27 38.51
N SER A 104 9.87 -5.92 39.59
CA SER A 104 8.96 -7.06 39.61
C SER A 104 7.50 -6.59 39.58
N SER A 105 6.96 -6.31 38.39
CA SER A 105 5.50 -6.29 38.12
C SER A 105 5.20 -5.67 36.75
N THR A 106 4.99 -6.51 35.74
CA THR A 106 4.17 -6.14 34.57
C THR A 106 3.16 -7.26 34.35
N PRO A 107 1.85 -6.99 34.49
CA PRO A 107 0.81 -7.97 34.16
C PRO A 107 0.71 -8.07 32.64
N PHE A 108 0.79 -9.29 32.13
CA PHE A 108 0.63 -9.58 30.70
C PHE A 108 -0.81 -9.31 30.25
N PRO A 109 -1.06 -8.63 29.13
CA PRO A 109 -2.37 -8.68 28.48
C PRO A 109 -2.55 -10.07 27.84
N HIS A 110 -3.61 -10.78 28.21
CA HIS A 110 -4.04 -11.99 27.50
C HIS A 110 -4.54 -11.62 26.09
N PRO A 111 -4.14 -12.34 25.03
CA PRO A 111 -4.81 -12.23 23.75
C PRO A 111 -6.23 -12.79 23.85
N ASP A 112 -7.21 -12.02 23.38
CA ASP A 112 -8.63 -12.40 23.27
C ASP A 112 -8.80 -13.71 22.48
N HIS A 113 -9.21 -14.77 23.18
CA HIS A 113 -9.75 -15.98 22.57
C HIS A 113 -11.20 -15.74 22.13
N ARG A 114 -11.39 -15.19 20.93
CA ARG A 114 -12.66 -15.35 20.20
C ARG A 114 -12.47 -16.35 19.07
N HIS A 115 -13.38 -17.32 19.04
CA HIS A 115 -13.59 -18.42 18.08
C HIS A 115 -13.05 -19.81 18.48
N SER A 116 -13.95 -20.53 19.17
CA SER A 116 -14.20 -21.99 19.20
C SER A 116 -14.22 -22.53 20.64
N LYS A 117 -15.42 -22.57 21.24
CA LYS A 117 -15.70 -23.43 22.39
C LYS A 117 -16.00 -24.83 21.85
N PRO A 118 -15.23 -25.88 22.16
CA PRO A 118 -15.76 -27.24 22.14
C PRO A 118 -16.73 -27.36 23.31
N CYS A 119 -17.99 -27.71 23.04
CA CYS A 119 -18.95 -28.07 24.06
C CYS A 119 -18.48 -29.33 24.79
N CYS A 120 -17.90 -29.18 25.98
CA CYS A 120 -17.70 -30.28 26.90
C CYS A 120 -18.94 -30.38 27.81
N PHE A 121 -19.62 -31.52 27.73
CA PHE A 121 -20.75 -31.88 28.56
C PHE A 121 -20.39 -31.84 30.04
N SER A 122 -21.23 -31.17 30.81
CA SER A 122 -21.25 -31.14 32.27
C SER A 122 -21.45 -32.57 32.82
N GLY A 123 -20.50 -33.06 33.62
CA GLY A 123 -20.70 -34.26 34.43
C GLY A 123 -21.66 -33.98 35.59
N PRO A 124 -22.53 -34.92 35.99
CA PRO A 124 -23.34 -34.75 37.17
C PRO A 124 -22.54 -35.11 38.42
N SER A 125 -22.58 -34.18 39.37
CA SER A 125 -22.33 -34.44 40.78
C SER A 125 -23.50 -35.27 41.33
N HIS A 126 -23.24 -36.37 42.02
CA HIS A 126 -23.89 -36.71 43.29
C HIS A 126 -23.29 -37.99 43.88
N GLY A 127 -22.98 -37.92 45.17
CA GLY A 127 -22.58 -39.07 45.97
C GLY A 127 -23.75 -39.81 46.62
N ALA A 128 -23.37 -40.95 47.18
CA ALA A 128 -23.96 -41.71 48.28
C ALA A 128 -25.25 -42.53 48.04
N ASP A 129 -25.04 -43.83 48.30
CA ASP A 129 -25.92 -44.79 48.98
C ASP A 129 -26.92 -45.64 48.20
N ASN A 130 -26.56 -46.94 48.15
CA ASN A 130 -27.28 -48.09 48.73
C ASN A 130 -27.75 -49.24 47.80
N HIS A 131 -27.27 -50.42 48.20
CA HIS A 131 -27.78 -51.80 48.06
C HIS A 131 -27.60 -52.59 46.73
N THR A 132 -27.06 -53.79 46.96
CA THR A 132 -26.80 -54.98 46.11
C THR A 132 -28.09 -55.72 45.69
N PRO A 133 -28.00 -56.90 45.04
CA PRO A 133 -27.47 -57.25 43.72
C PRO A 133 -28.57 -57.92 42.84
N ILE A 134 -28.33 -58.20 41.56
CA ILE A 134 -28.83 -59.41 40.85
C ILE A 134 -28.26 -59.43 39.42
N ASP A 135 -27.78 -60.62 39.05
CA ASP A 135 -27.26 -61.03 37.76
C ASP A 135 -28.15 -60.68 36.57
N SER A 136 -27.52 -60.28 35.46
CA SER A 136 -27.85 -60.80 34.13
C SER A 136 -26.74 -60.47 33.14
N THR A 137 -26.05 -61.52 32.74
CA THR A 137 -25.10 -61.61 31.63
C THR A 137 -25.75 -61.17 30.32
N ALA A 138 -25.21 -60.13 29.69
CA ALA A 138 -25.30 -59.92 28.25
C ALA A 138 -24.01 -59.26 27.75
N SER A 139 -23.33 -59.99 26.88
CA SER A 139 -22.13 -59.65 26.13
C SER A 139 -22.19 -58.25 25.52
N LEU A 140 -21.23 -57.40 25.87
CA LEU A 140 -20.86 -56.21 25.11
C LEU A 140 -19.38 -56.31 24.76
N ASP A 141 -19.11 -56.40 23.46
CA ASP A 141 -17.79 -56.21 22.87
C ASP A 141 -17.21 -54.91 23.43
N THR A 142 -16.27 -55.07 24.36
CA THR A 142 -15.47 -53.95 24.86
C THR A 142 -14.40 -53.70 23.81
N GLU A 143 -14.72 -52.88 22.80
CA GLU A 143 -13.67 -52.18 22.05
C GLU A 143 -12.81 -51.44 23.08
N LEU A 144 -11.57 -51.88 23.22
CA LEU A 144 -10.56 -51.17 24.00
C LEU A 144 -10.43 -49.76 23.41
N VAL A 145 -11.08 -48.78 24.06
CA VAL A 145 -10.84 -47.37 23.80
C VAL A 145 -9.39 -47.09 24.23
N VAL A 146 -8.47 -47.22 23.27
CA VAL A 146 -7.07 -46.82 23.43
C VAL A 146 -7.07 -45.31 23.62
N LEU A 147 -7.00 -44.87 24.88
CA LEU A 147 -6.71 -43.47 25.21
C LEU A 147 -5.40 -43.08 24.50
N PRO A 148 -5.41 -42.04 23.64
CA PRO A 148 -4.21 -41.61 22.94
C PRO A 148 -3.11 -41.33 23.96
N ARG A 149 -1.97 -42.02 23.82
CA ARG A 149 -0.80 -41.73 24.65
C ARG A 149 -0.44 -40.25 24.46
N PRO A 150 -0.11 -39.52 25.54
CA PRO A 150 0.33 -38.14 25.40
C PRO A 150 1.55 -38.08 24.50
N ILE A 151 1.53 -37.18 23.52
CA ILE A 151 2.64 -36.94 22.61
C ILE A 151 3.82 -36.42 23.44
N THR A 152 4.86 -37.21 23.59
CA THR A 152 6.08 -36.85 24.34
C THR A 152 7.22 -36.37 23.45
N ASP A 153 7.13 -36.63 22.14
CA ASP A 153 8.14 -36.23 21.16
C ASP A 153 7.70 -34.96 20.43
N PHE A 154 8.60 -33.97 20.38
CA PHE A 154 8.38 -32.72 19.67
C PHE A 154 8.04 -32.94 18.20
N ASN A 155 8.64 -33.93 17.53
CA ASN A 155 8.40 -34.19 16.10
C ASN A 155 7.03 -34.80 15.79
N GLN A 156 6.33 -35.29 16.81
CA GLN A 156 4.99 -35.87 16.69
C GLN A 156 3.89 -34.83 16.97
N LEU A 157 4.27 -33.59 17.28
CA LEU A 157 3.30 -32.51 17.44
C LEU A 157 2.58 -32.24 16.11
N PRO A 158 1.29 -31.85 16.16
CA PRO A 158 0.57 -31.43 14.97
C PRO A 158 1.30 -30.31 14.23
N ILE A 159 1.20 -30.32 12.89
CA ILE A 159 1.89 -29.34 12.04
C ILE A 159 1.49 -27.91 12.38
N GLU A 160 0.25 -27.71 12.83
CA GLU A 160 -0.31 -26.43 13.27
C GLU A 160 0.45 -25.85 14.47
N VAL A 161 0.92 -26.71 15.38
CA VAL A 161 1.72 -26.29 16.54
C VAL A 161 3.10 -25.84 16.08
N HIS A 162 3.73 -26.58 15.18
CA HIS A 162 5.00 -26.18 14.58
C HIS A 162 4.88 -24.87 13.82
N GLU A 163 3.82 -24.69 13.03
CA GLU A 163 3.56 -23.43 12.33
C GLU A 163 3.30 -22.27 13.29
N ALA A 164 2.57 -22.48 14.39
CA ALA A 164 2.32 -21.46 15.40
C ALA A 164 3.61 -21.00 16.09
N ILE A 165 4.52 -21.93 16.41
CA ILE A 165 5.84 -21.59 16.96
C ILE A 165 6.64 -20.78 15.94
N LEU A 166 6.68 -21.22 14.68
CA LEU A 166 7.39 -20.48 13.64
C LEU A 166 6.74 -19.12 13.37
N ASP A 167 5.42 -18.98 13.48
CA ASP A 167 4.72 -17.69 13.34
C ASP A 167 5.06 -16.74 14.49
N HIS A 168 5.25 -17.27 15.70
CA HIS A 168 5.76 -16.48 16.81
C HIS A 168 7.19 -15.98 16.56
N LEU A 169 8.04 -16.80 15.93
CA LEU A 169 9.45 -16.48 15.68
C LEU A 169 9.68 -15.59 14.44
N PHE A 170 8.97 -15.87 13.35
CA PHE A 170 9.13 -15.22 12.05
C PHE A 170 8.05 -14.16 11.75
N GLY A 171 7.00 -14.09 12.57
CA GLY A 171 5.77 -13.37 12.25
C GLY A 171 4.77 -14.22 11.47
N TYR A 172 3.50 -13.81 11.49
CA TYR A 172 2.39 -14.53 10.84
C TYR A 172 2.56 -14.62 9.31
N ARG A 173 2.27 -15.80 8.75
CA ARG A 173 2.19 -16.02 7.31
C ARG A 173 0.91 -15.40 6.75
N VAL A 174 1.02 -14.41 5.86
CA VAL A 174 -0.10 -14.04 4.99
C VAL A 174 -0.03 -14.87 3.71
N SER A 175 -1.11 -15.58 3.40
CA SER A 175 -1.18 -16.38 2.17
C SER A 175 -1.13 -15.46 0.95
N ALA A 176 -0.21 -15.73 0.03
CA ALA A 176 -0.06 -14.93 -1.18
C ALA A 176 -1.24 -15.05 -2.18
N THR A 177 -2.22 -15.90 -1.89
CA THR A 177 -3.35 -16.20 -2.77
C THR A 177 -4.70 -16.17 -2.04
N SER A 178 -4.74 -15.87 -0.73
CA SER A 178 -5.98 -15.92 0.04
C SER A 178 -6.77 -14.61 -0.09
N ARG A 179 -8.01 -14.73 -0.59
CA ARG A 179 -8.99 -13.65 -0.68
C ARG A 179 -9.42 -13.11 0.69
N SER A 180 -9.40 -13.95 1.73
CA SER A 180 -9.90 -13.60 3.07
C SER A 180 -8.95 -12.67 3.85
N SER A 181 -7.65 -12.69 3.57
CA SER A 181 -6.67 -11.76 4.17
C SER A 181 -6.69 -10.35 3.55
N MET A 182 -7.43 -10.15 2.45
CA MET A 182 -7.63 -8.84 1.81
C MET A 182 -9.05 -8.28 2.02
N ALA A 183 -9.96 -9.07 2.61
CA ALA A 183 -11.38 -8.71 2.75
C ALA A 183 -11.71 -7.96 4.06
N VAL A 184 -10.77 -7.83 5.01
CA VAL A 184 -10.99 -7.14 6.28
C VAL A 184 -9.90 -6.07 6.48
N SER A 185 -10.32 -4.82 6.38
CA SER A 185 -9.64 -3.57 6.80
C SER A 185 -8.23 -3.23 6.30
N SER A 186 -7.72 -3.80 5.20
CA SER A 186 -6.60 -3.15 4.47
C SER A 186 -6.37 -3.65 3.04
N ILE A 187 -7.04 -3.02 2.06
CA ILE A 187 -6.61 -3.03 0.64
C ILE A 187 -5.27 -2.25 0.44
N THR A 188 -4.73 -1.65 1.50
CA THR A 188 -3.52 -0.82 1.50
C THR A 188 -2.29 -1.44 2.18
N LYS A 189 -2.36 -2.66 2.73
CA LYS A 189 -1.15 -3.29 3.28
C LYS A 189 -0.27 -3.74 2.12
N SER A 190 0.81 -3.00 1.88
CA SER A 190 1.85 -3.43 0.96
C SER A 190 2.39 -4.78 1.42
N TRP A 191 2.63 -5.68 0.48
CA TRP A 191 3.30 -6.97 0.70
C TRP A 191 4.58 -6.87 1.56
N GLY A 192 5.17 -5.68 1.68
CA GLY A 192 6.33 -5.39 2.52
C GLY A 192 6.13 -5.46 4.04
N THR A 193 4.91 -5.68 4.54
CA THR A 193 4.65 -5.93 5.98
C THR A 193 4.47 -7.41 6.34
N ALA A 194 4.03 -8.25 5.39
CA ALA A 194 3.88 -9.70 5.60
C ALA A 194 5.20 -10.49 5.50
N LEU A 195 6.32 -9.82 5.23
CA LEU A 195 7.55 -10.45 4.72
C LEU A 195 8.84 -9.96 5.41
N ARG A 196 8.75 -9.42 6.64
CA ARG A 196 9.95 -8.95 7.34
C ARG A 196 10.46 -10.01 8.33
N HIS A 197 11.77 -10.26 8.20
CA HIS A 197 12.67 -10.89 9.19
C HIS A 197 12.95 -12.40 9.08
N SER A 198 13.25 -12.95 7.90
CA SER A 198 13.84 -14.30 7.80
C SER A 198 15.36 -14.34 7.52
N ARG A 199 16.02 -13.19 7.32
CA ARG A 199 17.45 -13.13 6.89
C ARG A 199 18.48 -13.22 8.01
N ARG A 200 18.07 -13.57 9.23
CA ARG A 200 19.02 -13.82 10.34
C ARG A 200 19.53 -15.25 10.22
N ARG A 201 20.84 -15.44 10.22
CA ARG A 201 21.47 -16.77 10.09
C ARG A 201 20.94 -17.73 11.16
N GLU A 202 20.70 -17.22 12.35
CA GLU A 202 20.15 -17.92 13.50
C GLU A 202 18.77 -18.53 13.20
N LEU A 203 17.97 -17.89 12.35
CA LEU A 203 16.65 -18.39 11.95
C LEU A 203 16.74 -19.50 10.91
N THR A 204 17.81 -19.55 10.12
CA THR A 204 18.02 -20.64 9.14
C THR A 204 18.49 -21.93 9.81
N GLU A 205 19.16 -21.83 10.97
CA GLU A 205 19.59 -22.98 11.77
C GLU A 205 18.40 -23.77 12.35
N LEU A 206 17.22 -23.14 12.45
CA LEU A 206 15.98 -23.82 12.83
C LEU A 206 15.60 -24.94 11.86
N ALA A 207 16.05 -24.88 10.60
CA ALA A 207 15.86 -25.97 9.64
C ALA A 207 16.64 -27.26 10.01
N LEU A 208 17.56 -27.20 10.97
CA LEU A 208 18.34 -28.34 11.46
C LEU A 208 17.68 -29.06 12.64
N VAL A 209 16.61 -28.50 13.23
CA VAL A 209 15.93 -29.07 14.40
C VAL A 209 15.32 -30.43 14.08
N SER A 210 14.60 -30.53 12.96
CA SER A 210 13.99 -31.78 12.49
C SER A 210 13.63 -31.68 11.01
N ASP A 211 13.24 -32.79 10.40
CA ASP A 211 12.82 -32.82 8.99
C ASP A 211 11.54 -31.99 8.75
N VAL A 212 10.60 -32.03 9.70
CA VAL A 212 9.37 -31.22 9.66
C VAL A 212 9.73 -29.73 9.66
N TRP A 213 10.63 -29.33 10.56
CA TRP A 213 11.11 -27.95 10.64
C TRP A 213 11.90 -27.55 9.41
N ARG A 214 12.72 -28.44 8.84
CA ARG A 214 13.44 -28.19 7.59
C ARG A 214 12.47 -27.79 6.49
N ILE A 215 11.42 -28.57 6.29
CA ILE A 215 10.40 -28.30 5.26
C ILE A 215 9.70 -26.97 5.53
N LEU A 216 9.20 -26.74 6.74
CA LEU A 216 8.45 -25.52 7.08
C LEU A 216 9.32 -24.25 6.99
N VAL A 217 10.56 -24.31 7.46
CA VAL A 217 11.51 -23.19 7.42
C VAL A 217 11.93 -22.91 5.98
N GLN A 218 12.31 -23.93 5.20
CA GLN A 218 12.65 -23.74 3.78
C GLN A 218 11.47 -23.20 2.99
N GLN A 219 10.24 -23.69 3.24
CA GLN A 219 9.03 -23.15 2.63
C GLN A 219 8.88 -21.65 2.91
N ARG A 220 9.17 -21.18 4.12
CA ARG A 220 9.09 -19.75 4.48
C ARG A 220 10.22 -18.94 3.83
N LEU A 221 11.44 -19.46 3.85
CA LEU A 221 12.62 -18.79 3.28
C LEU A 221 12.52 -18.61 1.76
N TYR A 222 12.10 -19.67 1.06
CA TYR A 222 12.02 -19.68 -0.41
C TYR A 222 10.67 -19.20 -0.94
N ARG A 223 9.64 -18.97 -0.10
CA ARG A 223 8.31 -18.53 -0.55
C ARG A 223 8.37 -17.32 -1.45
N HIS A 224 9.25 -16.38 -1.11
CA HIS A 224 9.48 -15.12 -1.79
C HIS A 224 10.98 -14.89 -1.97
N ILE A 225 11.40 -14.80 -3.22
CA ILE A 225 12.79 -14.50 -3.58
C ILE A 225 12.82 -13.14 -4.28
N LYS A 226 13.80 -12.31 -3.92
CA LYS A 226 14.12 -11.07 -4.64
C LYS A 226 15.48 -11.21 -5.29
N LEU A 227 15.54 -11.07 -6.62
CA LEU A 227 16.76 -11.13 -7.41
C LEU A 227 17.03 -9.80 -8.11
N LYS A 228 18.31 -9.53 -8.31
CA LYS A 228 18.78 -8.45 -9.18
C LYS A 228 18.80 -8.98 -10.62
N ALA A 229 18.25 -8.21 -11.56
CA ALA A 229 18.11 -8.58 -12.96
C ALA A 229 19.42 -8.36 -13.75
N THR A 230 20.50 -8.98 -13.30
CA THR A 230 21.79 -9.03 -13.99
C THR A 230 22.09 -10.46 -14.40
N VAL A 231 22.79 -10.64 -15.52
CA VAL A 231 23.07 -11.97 -16.10
C VAL A 231 23.66 -12.89 -15.04
N ASP A 232 24.75 -12.46 -14.39
CA ASP A 232 25.45 -13.24 -13.36
C ASP A 232 24.51 -13.67 -12.21
N CYS A 233 23.65 -12.77 -11.72
CA CYS A 233 22.73 -13.08 -10.61
C CYS A 233 21.64 -14.07 -11.01
N LEU A 234 21.16 -14.04 -12.26
CA LEU A 234 20.18 -14.99 -12.75
C LEU A 234 20.83 -16.36 -12.99
N GLU A 235 22.03 -16.40 -13.55
CA GLU A 235 22.80 -17.63 -13.75
C GLU A 235 23.14 -18.32 -12.42
N ASP A 236 23.60 -17.56 -11.42
CA ASP A 236 23.85 -18.08 -10.07
C ASP A 236 22.58 -18.65 -9.44
N ALA A 237 21.44 -17.96 -9.59
CA ALA A 237 20.16 -18.44 -9.09
C ALA A 237 19.69 -19.72 -9.81
N MET A 238 19.92 -19.81 -11.12
CA MET A 238 19.65 -21.02 -11.91
C MET A 238 20.48 -22.20 -11.42
N ILE A 239 21.80 -22.02 -11.27
CA ILE A 239 22.70 -23.06 -10.79
C ILE A 239 22.29 -23.51 -9.38
N HIS A 240 22.02 -22.55 -8.48
CA HIS A 240 21.60 -22.86 -7.12
C HIS A 240 20.31 -23.69 -7.08
N LEU A 241 19.30 -23.30 -7.86
CA LEU A 241 18.00 -24.00 -7.89
C LEU A 241 18.05 -25.32 -8.65
N ALA A 242 18.95 -25.47 -9.62
CA ALA A 242 19.21 -26.75 -10.28
C ALA A 242 19.89 -27.75 -9.33
N LEU A 243 20.82 -27.28 -8.48
CA LEU A 243 21.44 -28.12 -7.44
C LEU A 243 20.48 -28.46 -6.29
N HIS A 244 19.38 -27.71 -6.14
CA HIS A 244 18.41 -27.86 -5.07
C HIS A 244 16.97 -27.88 -5.59
N GLU A 245 16.66 -28.80 -6.50
CA GLU A 245 15.36 -28.86 -7.21
C GLU A 245 14.14 -28.83 -6.28
N HIS A 246 14.23 -29.50 -5.13
CA HIS A 246 13.15 -29.52 -4.13
C HIS A 246 12.70 -28.12 -3.67
N LEU A 247 13.60 -27.13 -3.67
CA LEU A 247 13.32 -25.76 -3.26
C LEU A 247 12.52 -24.97 -4.30
N GLN A 248 12.60 -25.33 -5.58
CA GLN A 248 11.88 -24.64 -6.67
C GLN A 248 10.37 -24.62 -6.41
N SER A 249 9.83 -25.72 -5.89
CA SER A 249 8.41 -25.87 -5.58
C SER A 249 7.91 -24.90 -4.50
N TYR A 250 8.80 -24.44 -3.61
CA TYR A 250 8.46 -23.52 -2.54
C TYR A 250 8.37 -22.07 -3.01
N VAL A 251 9.02 -21.74 -4.12
CA VAL A 251 9.00 -20.39 -4.70
C VAL A 251 7.65 -20.12 -5.34
N LYS A 252 6.92 -19.19 -4.75
CA LYS A 252 5.60 -18.79 -5.24
C LYS A 252 5.54 -17.32 -5.62
N HIS A 253 6.49 -16.52 -5.15
CA HIS A 253 6.64 -15.11 -5.48
C HIS A 253 8.09 -14.83 -5.83
N ILE A 254 8.32 -14.29 -7.02
CA ILE A 254 9.62 -13.85 -7.48
C ILE A 254 9.58 -12.35 -7.77
N GLU A 255 10.50 -11.60 -7.17
CA GLU A 255 10.70 -10.17 -7.37
C GLU A 255 12.01 -9.92 -8.12
N ILE A 256 11.90 -9.39 -9.34
CA ILE A 256 13.03 -9.12 -10.22
C ILE A 256 13.24 -7.61 -10.29
N TRP A 257 14.38 -7.15 -9.80
CA TRP A 257 14.75 -5.74 -9.77
C TRP A 257 15.76 -5.40 -10.85
N PHE A 258 15.40 -4.51 -11.77
CA PHE A 258 16.28 -4.03 -12.83
C PHE A 258 17.10 -2.83 -12.32
N PRO A 259 18.41 -3.00 -12.07
CA PRO A 259 19.23 -1.91 -11.59
C PRO A 259 19.33 -0.85 -12.68
N VAL A 260 19.22 0.41 -12.27
CA VAL A 260 19.44 1.58 -13.15
C VAL A 260 20.84 2.15 -12.96
N PHE A 261 21.49 1.81 -11.86
CA PHE A 261 22.88 2.14 -11.57
C PHE A 261 23.57 0.96 -10.90
N GLN A 262 24.88 0.88 -11.07
CA GLN A 262 25.75 0.06 -10.24
C GLN A 262 26.93 0.90 -9.75
N PRO A 263 27.36 0.71 -8.49
CA PRO A 263 28.60 1.32 -8.04
C PRO A 263 29.76 0.67 -8.80
N THR A 264 30.58 1.49 -9.44
CA THR A 264 31.85 1.08 -10.03
C THR A 264 32.97 1.55 -9.11
N TYR A 265 33.84 0.61 -8.73
CA TYR A 265 34.99 0.84 -7.85
C TYR A 265 36.29 0.68 -8.64
N GLY A 266 37.37 1.35 -8.19
CA GLY A 266 38.71 1.19 -8.75
C GLY A 266 39.09 2.22 -9.84
N PRO A 267 40.22 2.00 -10.57
CA PRO A 267 40.79 2.98 -11.50
C PRO A 267 39.85 3.43 -12.62
N VAL A 268 38.92 2.57 -13.02
CA VAL A 268 37.89 2.83 -14.05
C VAL A 268 36.86 3.87 -13.57
N ALA A 269 36.64 3.99 -12.26
CA ALA A 269 35.76 5.00 -11.67
C ALA A 269 36.37 6.42 -11.70
N LEU A 270 37.70 6.50 -11.72
CA LEU A 270 38.48 7.75 -11.74
C LEU A 270 38.69 8.32 -13.16
N SER A 271 38.45 7.51 -14.20
CA SER A 271 38.81 7.89 -15.56
C SER A 271 37.89 8.94 -16.19
N ASN A 272 36.68 9.17 -15.65
CA ASN A 272 35.65 9.95 -16.35
C ASN A 272 35.07 11.18 -15.63
N THR A 273 35.46 11.54 -14.40
CA THR A 273 34.87 12.72 -13.74
C THR A 273 35.76 13.37 -12.67
N LEU A 274 35.97 14.70 -12.79
CA LEU A 274 36.43 15.63 -11.73
C LEU A 274 35.37 15.81 -10.62
N THR A 275 34.68 14.75 -10.20
CA THR A 275 33.59 14.84 -9.22
C THR A 275 34.08 14.42 -7.83
N LEU A 276 33.79 15.26 -6.84
CA LEU A 276 34.05 15.01 -5.43
C LEU A 276 33.43 13.68 -4.96
N PRO A 277 34.08 12.96 -4.01
CA PRO A 277 33.57 11.70 -3.48
C PRO A 277 32.17 11.86 -2.89
N THR A 278 31.31 10.86 -3.10
CA THR A 278 29.95 10.89 -2.57
C THR A 278 29.96 10.40 -1.12
N VAL A 279 29.43 11.23 -0.21
CA VAL A 279 29.28 10.88 1.21
C VAL A 279 28.09 9.93 1.35
N THR A 280 28.35 8.74 1.87
CA THR A 280 27.33 7.76 2.26
C THR A 280 27.34 7.58 3.78
N MET A 281 26.33 6.90 4.34
CA MET A 281 26.24 6.64 5.79
C MET A 281 27.42 5.85 6.36
N GLU A 282 28.19 5.16 5.52
CA GLU A 282 29.38 4.39 5.89
C GLU A 282 30.70 5.13 5.62
N GLY A 283 30.64 6.38 5.12
CA GLY A 283 31.81 7.23 4.85
C GLY A 283 31.88 7.80 3.43
N LEU A 284 33.03 8.43 3.11
CA LEU A 284 33.36 8.91 1.77
C LEU A 284 33.61 7.72 0.85
N THR A 285 32.78 7.56 -0.19
CA THR A 285 32.97 6.50 -1.18
C THR A 285 33.50 7.09 -2.48
N ASN A 286 34.55 6.48 -3.02
CA ASN A 286 35.06 6.76 -4.38
C ASN A 286 34.25 6.00 -5.46
N ALA A 287 33.01 5.61 -5.15
CA ALA A 287 32.16 4.86 -6.05
C ALA A 287 31.56 5.83 -7.08
N THR A 288 31.94 5.66 -8.35
CA THR A 288 31.24 6.32 -9.46
C THR A 288 30.07 5.43 -9.85
N TYR A 289 28.87 5.99 -10.01
CA TYR A 289 27.70 5.21 -10.41
C TYR A 289 27.54 5.22 -11.92
N THR A 290 27.59 4.04 -12.54
CA THR A 290 27.45 3.87 -14.00
C THR A 290 26.19 3.08 -14.34
N LEU A 291 25.76 3.16 -15.60
CA LEU A 291 24.68 2.32 -16.10
C LEU A 291 25.16 0.86 -16.14
N PRO A 292 24.39 -0.11 -15.63
CA PRO A 292 24.77 -1.51 -15.71
C PRO A 292 24.88 -1.98 -17.16
N GLY A 293 26.05 -2.54 -17.52
CA GLY A 293 26.27 -3.15 -18.84
C GLY A 293 25.73 -4.59 -18.96
N ASN A 294 25.43 -5.23 -17.83
CA ASN A 294 25.06 -6.64 -17.73
C ASN A 294 23.60 -6.87 -17.31
N ASN A 295 22.70 -5.91 -17.53
CA ASN A 295 21.27 -6.12 -17.24
C ASN A 295 20.69 -7.20 -18.16
N CYS A 296 19.87 -8.07 -17.56
CA CYS A 296 19.08 -9.03 -18.31
C CYS A 296 18.02 -8.33 -19.15
N THR A 297 17.65 -8.97 -20.26
CA THR A 297 16.43 -8.64 -21.01
C THR A 297 15.19 -9.23 -20.32
N LEU A 298 13.99 -8.75 -20.67
CA LEU A 298 12.77 -9.39 -20.19
C LEU A 298 12.66 -10.84 -20.67
N GLU A 299 13.10 -11.15 -21.89
CA GLU A 299 13.13 -12.52 -22.43
C GLU A 299 13.93 -13.47 -21.54
N GLN A 300 15.13 -13.06 -21.12
CA GLN A 300 15.97 -13.86 -20.21
C GLN A 300 15.29 -14.08 -18.84
N VAL A 301 14.63 -13.04 -18.31
CA VAL A 301 13.90 -13.14 -17.04
C VAL A 301 12.70 -14.08 -17.16
N PHE A 302 11.91 -13.99 -18.24
CA PHE A 302 10.75 -14.86 -18.46
C PHE A 302 11.21 -16.29 -18.71
N GLN A 303 12.31 -16.51 -19.44
CA GLN A 303 12.89 -17.84 -19.60
C GLN A 303 13.31 -18.44 -18.26
N PHE A 304 14.01 -17.66 -17.42
CA PHE A 304 14.42 -18.10 -16.08
C PHE A 304 13.21 -18.53 -15.23
N VAL A 305 12.17 -17.68 -15.16
CA VAL A 305 10.97 -17.97 -14.36
C VAL A 305 10.25 -19.21 -14.89
N GLY A 306 10.09 -19.33 -16.21
CA GLY A 306 9.40 -20.46 -16.82
C GLY A 306 10.12 -21.79 -16.63
N GLN A 307 11.46 -21.78 -16.74
CA GLN A 307 12.27 -23.01 -16.66
C GLN A 307 12.63 -23.41 -15.22
N THR A 308 12.87 -22.44 -14.35
CA THR A 308 13.43 -22.69 -13.00
C THR A 308 12.39 -22.55 -11.90
N LEU A 309 11.34 -21.76 -12.11
CA LEU A 309 10.33 -21.43 -11.10
C LEU A 309 8.91 -21.72 -11.62
N PRO A 310 8.61 -22.93 -12.11
CA PRO A 310 7.36 -23.22 -12.81
C PRO A 310 6.12 -23.04 -11.92
N GLN A 311 6.26 -23.07 -10.59
CA GLN A 311 5.16 -22.91 -9.64
C GLN A 311 5.01 -21.47 -9.09
N ALA A 312 5.78 -20.51 -9.61
CA ALA A 312 5.63 -19.11 -9.26
C ALA A 312 4.24 -18.59 -9.64
N ARG A 313 3.53 -17.98 -8.69
CA ARG A 313 2.20 -17.40 -8.88
C ARG A 313 2.23 -15.87 -8.97
N VAL A 314 3.20 -15.25 -8.31
CA VAL A 314 3.35 -13.80 -8.28
C VAL A 314 4.68 -13.42 -8.92
N LEU A 315 4.63 -12.58 -9.94
CA LEU A 315 5.80 -11.98 -10.58
C LEU A 315 5.81 -10.49 -10.27
N THR A 316 6.85 -10.03 -9.56
CA THR A 316 7.10 -8.60 -9.37
C THR A 316 8.23 -8.15 -10.26
N LEU A 317 7.98 -7.15 -11.09
CA LEU A 317 8.99 -6.48 -11.92
C LEU A 317 9.18 -5.06 -11.40
N GLU A 318 10.38 -4.75 -10.93
CA GLU A 318 10.71 -3.44 -10.37
C GLU A 318 11.74 -2.73 -11.25
N GLY A 319 11.36 -1.56 -11.76
CA GLY A 319 12.28 -0.66 -12.47
C GLY A 319 12.84 0.39 -11.52
N GLY A 320 14.18 0.47 -11.44
CA GLY A 320 14.85 1.47 -10.60
C GLY A 320 14.43 2.91 -10.91
N GLU A 321 14.48 3.78 -9.91
CA GLU A 321 14.03 5.17 -10.05
C GLU A 321 15.12 6.11 -10.57
N ARG A 322 14.90 6.74 -11.72
CA ARG A 322 15.75 7.84 -12.23
C ARG A 322 14.95 8.87 -13.03
N ARG A 323 15.39 10.13 -13.12
CA ARG A 323 14.72 11.13 -13.99
C ARG A 323 14.58 10.66 -15.44
N LYS A 324 15.60 9.97 -15.95
CA LYS A 324 15.65 9.34 -17.28
C LYS A 324 16.19 7.90 -17.16
N ALA A 325 15.43 7.01 -16.51
CA ALA A 325 15.81 5.60 -16.47
C ALA A 325 15.90 5.05 -17.91
N PRO A 326 16.91 4.24 -18.27
CA PRO A 326 16.96 3.56 -19.56
C PRO A 326 15.78 2.58 -19.67
N ARG A 327 15.30 2.32 -20.89
CA ARG A 327 14.29 1.29 -21.15
C ARG A 327 14.93 -0.06 -20.86
N VAL A 328 14.21 -0.95 -20.17
CA VAL A 328 14.63 -2.35 -20.08
C VAL A 328 14.39 -2.97 -21.45
N LEU A 329 15.43 -3.57 -22.01
CA LEU A 329 15.32 -4.27 -23.29
C LEU A 329 14.45 -5.50 -23.09
N HIS A 330 13.49 -5.71 -23.99
CA HIS A 330 12.69 -6.94 -23.99
C HIS A 330 13.50 -8.07 -24.60
N PHE A 331 14.26 -7.76 -25.67
CA PHE A 331 15.05 -8.72 -26.45
C PHE A 331 16.49 -8.22 -26.66
N PRO A 332 17.49 -9.10 -26.77
CA PRO A 332 18.88 -8.70 -27.03
C PRO A 332 19.04 -7.92 -28.34
N GLU A 333 18.28 -8.27 -29.38
CA GLU A 333 18.35 -7.70 -30.72
C GLU A 333 17.87 -6.24 -30.77
N GLN A 334 17.11 -5.79 -29.77
CA GLN A 334 16.73 -4.38 -29.62
C GLN A 334 17.91 -3.45 -29.39
N ARG A 335 19.11 -3.98 -29.10
CA ARG A 335 20.36 -3.20 -29.09
C ARG A 335 20.79 -2.75 -30.48
N VAL A 336 20.42 -3.53 -31.51
CA VAL A 336 20.74 -3.26 -32.92
C VAL A 336 19.57 -2.54 -33.58
N ASP A 337 18.36 -3.06 -33.41
CA ASP A 337 17.13 -2.47 -33.96
C ASP A 337 16.03 -2.36 -32.88
N PRO A 338 15.78 -1.15 -32.36
CA PRO A 338 14.74 -0.90 -31.35
C PRO A 338 13.31 -1.23 -31.80
N ALA A 339 13.06 -1.39 -33.10
CA ALA A 339 11.75 -1.73 -33.65
C ALA A 339 11.43 -3.23 -33.60
N ILE A 340 12.39 -4.07 -33.22
CA ILE A 340 12.17 -5.52 -33.10
C ILE A 340 11.22 -5.82 -31.94
N TYR A 341 10.15 -6.55 -32.27
CA TYR A 341 9.22 -7.14 -31.31
C TYR A 341 9.03 -8.62 -31.62
N LYS A 342 9.03 -9.43 -30.57
CA LYS A 342 8.82 -10.88 -30.60
C LYS A 342 7.86 -11.26 -29.46
N PRO A 343 7.26 -12.45 -29.46
CA PRO A 343 6.62 -12.97 -28.26
C PRO A 343 7.67 -13.25 -27.16
N LEU A 344 7.37 -12.86 -25.91
CA LEU A 344 8.11 -13.31 -24.75
C LEU A 344 7.76 -14.78 -24.42
N PRO A 345 8.65 -15.54 -23.74
CA PRO A 345 8.33 -16.86 -23.22
C PRO A 345 7.07 -16.82 -22.35
N VAL A 346 6.16 -17.77 -22.54
CA VAL A 346 4.87 -17.79 -21.84
C VAL A 346 5.04 -18.31 -20.40
N LEU A 347 4.43 -17.61 -19.44
CA LEU A 347 4.38 -18.02 -18.02
C LEU A 347 2.94 -18.33 -17.62
N GLU A 348 2.54 -19.60 -17.70
CA GLU A 348 1.17 -20.03 -17.41
C GLU A 348 0.81 -19.98 -15.91
N SER A 349 1.80 -20.17 -15.05
CA SER A 349 1.58 -20.27 -13.60
C SER A 349 1.36 -18.93 -12.91
N VAL A 350 1.85 -17.84 -13.52
CA VAL A 350 1.78 -16.48 -12.98
C VAL A 350 0.34 -15.96 -13.08
N GLN A 351 -0.18 -15.60 -11.91
CA GLN A 351 -1.55 -15.17 -11.67
C GLN A 351 -1.65 -13.71 -11.25
N THR A 352 -0.58 -13.18 -10.65
CA THR A 352 -0.48 -11.80 -10.20
C THR A 352 0.80 -11.16 -10.75
N LEU A 353 0.64 -10.05 -11.46
CA LEU A 353 1.74 -9.20 -11.91
C LEU A 353 1.80 -7.97 -11.02
N VAL A 354 2.96 -7.69 -10.45
CA VAL A 354 3.22 -6.47 -9.69
C VAL A 354 4.28 -5.65 -10.41
N THR A 355 3.94 -4.44 -10.86
CA THR A 355 4.88 -3.51 -11.48
C THR A 355 5.15 -2.33 -10.56
N ARG A 356 6.40 -2.16 -10.11
CA ARG A 356 6.80 -1.11 -9.16
C ARG A 356 7.82 -0.15 -9.75
N GLY A 357 7.90 1.03 -9.13
CA GLY A 357 8.95 2.01 -9.41
C GLY A 357 8.64 2.81 -10.67
N GLN A 358 9.59 2.90 -11.59
CA GLN A 358 9.30 3.44 -12.91
C GLN A 358 9.09 2.28 -13.88
N TRP A 359 8.02 2.32 -14.66
CA TRP A 359 7.79 1.31 -15.69
C TRP A 359 8.66 1.62 -16.90
N ASN A 360 9.97 1.55 -16.71
CA ASN A 360 10.92 1.49 -17.82
C ASN A 360 10.82 0.18 -18.62
N LEU A 361 9.92 -0.72 -18.18
CA LEU A 361 9.51 -1.96 -18.81
C LEU A 361 8.44 -1.74 -19.90
N MET A 362 7.46 -0.85 -19.67
CA MET A 362 6.33 -0.63 -20.57
C MET A 362 6.17 0.86 -20.88
N ARG A 363 6.54 1.27 -22.10
CA ARG A 363 6.57 2.67 -22.51
C ARG A 363 5.56 3.05 -23.58
N ASP A 364 5.05 2.06 -24.30
CA ASP A 364 4.09 2.17 -25.39
C ASP A 364 3.16 0.94 -25.42
N ASP A 365 2.20 0.97 -26.33
CA ASP A 365 1.19 -0.09 -26.50
C ASP A 365 1.79 -1.45 -26.82
N GLN A 366 2.87 -1.47 -27.60
CA GLN A 366 3.48 -2.71 -28.04
C GLN A 366 4.23 -3.38 -26.88
N ASP A 367 4.90 -2.59 -26.04
CA ASP A 367 5.47 -3.11 -24.79
C ASP A 367 4.40 -3.73 -23.89
N PHE A 368 3.29 -3.02 -23.71
CA PHE A 368 2.18 -3.47 -22.86
C PHE A 368 1.60 -4.79 -23.37
N ALA A 369 1.32 -4.88 -24.68
CA ALA A 369 0.85 -6.10 -25.31
C ALA A 369 1.87 -7.25 -25.18
N THR A 370 3.16 -6.96 -25.40
CA THR A 370 4.24 -7.97 -25.33
C THR A 370 4.32 -8.60 -23.95
N VAL A 371 4.26 -7.80 -22.88
CA VAL A 371 4.33 -8.29 -21.49
C VAL A 371 3.06 -9.05 -21.11
N LEU A 372 1.86 -8.51 -21.37
CA LEU A 372 0.62 -9.14 -20.92
C LEU A 372 0.26 -10.40 -21.72
N ASN A 373 0.59 -10.47 -23.02
CA ASN A 373 0.33 -11.67 -23.82
C ASN A 373 1.16 -12.88 -23.37
N ALA A 374 2.29 -12.66 -22.69
CA ALA A 374 3.11 -13.71 -22.12
C ALA A 374 2.60 -14.23 -20.77
N LEU A 375 1.52 -13.66 -20.23
CA LEU A 375 0.95 -14.01 -18.93
C LEU A 375 -0.53 -14.42 -19.07
N PRO A 376 -0.86 -15.53 -19.75
CA PRO A 376 -2.25 -15.92 -20.02
C PRO A 376 -3.05 -16.30 -18.76
N GLY A 377 -2.38 -16.67 -17.67
CA GLY A 377 -2.99 -16.98 -16.38
C GLY A 377 -3.27 -15.77 -15.48
N LEU A 378 -2.95 -14.56 -15.94
CA LEU A 378 -2.95 -13.34 -15.14
C LEU A 378 -4.36 -12.83 -14.84
N TYR A 379 -4.85 -13.00 -13.62
CA TYR A 379 -6.14 -12.41 -13.22
C TYR A 379 -5.98 -11.09 -12.44
N GLU A 380 -4.77 -10.78 -11.95
CA GLU A 380 -4.51 -9.60 -11.11
C GLU A 380 -3.29 -8.80 -11.53
N TRP A 381 -3.47 -7.50 -11.71
CA TRP A 381 -2.40 -6.55 -11.97
C TRP A 381 -2.34 -5.45 -10.90
N GLN A 382 -1.19 -5.33 -10.24
CA GLN A 382 -0.90 -4.26 -9.29
C GLN A 382 0.23 -3.37 -9.84
N GLY A 383 -0.11 -2.14 -10.19
CA GLY A 383 0.81 -1.18 -10.76
C GLY A 383 1.03 0.02 -9.86
N SER A 384 2.28 0.36 -9.56
CA SER A 384 2.62 1.59 -8.82
C SER A 384 3.78 2.36 -9.46
N TYR A 385 3.62 3.68 -9.51
CA TYR A 385 4.68 4.61 -9.84
C TYR A 385 5.27 5.22 -8.58
N SER A 386 6.60 5.24 -8.46
CA SER A 386 7.25 5.83 -7.28
C SER A 386 7.12 7.36 -7.22
N LYS A 387 7.02 8.01 -8.38
CA LYS A 387 6.83 9.47 -8.50
C LYS A 387 5.79 9.83 -9.55
N PRO A 388 4.99 10.89 -9.32
CA PRO A 388 4.04 11.38 -10.30
C PRO A 388 4.77 11.91 -11.55
N LYS A 389 4.31 11.50 -12.72
CA LYS A 389 4.81 11.98 -14.03
C LYS A 389 3.67 12.08 -15.04
N SER A 390 3.73 13.07 -15.92
CA SER A 390 2.76 13.22 -17.02
C SER A 390 2.68 11.97 -17.88
N LYS A 391 3.84 11.38 -18.19
CA LYS A 391 3.92 10.19 -19.04
C LYS A 391 3.17 9.00 -18.43
N SER A 392 3.25 8.80 -17.11
CA SER A 392 2.56 7.70 -16.42
C SER A 392 1.04 7.76 -16.62
N TYR A 393 0.45 8.95 -16.49
CA TYR A 393 -0.97 9.17 -16.74
C TYR A 393 -1.36 8.93 -18.20
N ILE A 394 -0.54 9.44 -19.13
CA ILE A 394 -0.80 9.34 -20.58
C ILE A 394 -0.73 7.88 -21.04
N THR A 395 0.35 7.17 -20.70
CA THR A 395 0.51 5.75 -21.09
C THR A 395 -0.53 4.87 -20.42
N MET A 396 -0.86 5.13 -19.15
CA MET A 396 -1.92 4.37 -18.47
C MET A 396 -3.27 4.55 -19.16
N ALA A 397 -3.59 5.77 -19.60
CA ALA A 397 -4.83 6.04 -20.31
C ALA A 397 -4.91 5.34 -21.69
N GLU A 398 -3.77 5.00 -22.30
CA GLU A 398 -3.68 4.19 -23.52
C GLU A 398 -3.82 2.69 -23.22
N PHE A 399 -3.27 2.21 -22.10
CA PHE A 399 -3.26 0.79 -21.72
C PHE A 399 -4.60 0.30 -21.19
N LEU A 400 -5.29 1.09 -20.37
CA LEU A 400 -6.51 0.67 -19.67
C LEU A 400 -7.63 0.16 -20.59
N PRO A 401 -7.95 0.83 -21.72
CA PRO A 401 -8.95 0.32 -22.66
C PRO A 401 -8.57 -1.01 -23.33
N LYS A 402 -7.29 -1.39 -23.30
CA LYS A 402 -6.73 -2.59 -23.93
C LYS A 402 -6.47 -3.70 -22.92
N LEU A 403 -6.94 -3.56 -21.69
CA LEU A 403 -6.73 -4.54 -20.65
C LEU A 403 -7.33 -5.90 -21.06
N PRO A 404 -6.57 -7.00 -21.00
CA PRO A 404 -7.10 -8.33 -21.29
C PRO A 404 -8.28 -8.68 -20.38
N ARG A 405 -9.33 -9.28 -20.95
CA ARG A 405 -10.61 -9.57 -20.25
C ARG A 405 -10.51 -10.57 -19.09
N HIS A 406 -9.43 -11.35 -19.04
CA HIS A 406 -9.17 -12.31 -17.96
C HIS A 406 -8.61 -11.62 -16.70
N ILE A 407 -8.09 -10.39 -16.82
CA ILE A 407 -7.71 -9.57 -15.68
C ILE A 407 -8.98 -8.99 -15.06
N THR A 408 -9.25 -9.42 -13.83
CA THR A 408 -10.43 -9.02 -13.06
C THR A 408 -10.08 -8.13 -11.87
N ASN A 409 -8.82 -8.15 -11.44
CA ASN A 409 -8.33 -7.38 -10.30
C ASN A 409 -7.30 -6.37 -10.78
N LEU A 410 -7.57 -5.09 -10.57
CA LEU A 410 -6.67 -4.01 -10.98
C LEU A 410 -6.45 -3.05 -9.82
N SER A 411 -5.18 -2.88 -9.43
CA SER A 411 -4.76 -1.89 -8.45
C SER A 411 -3.73 -0.96 -9.07
N LEU A 412 -4.01 0.34 -9.08
CA LEU A 412 -3.13 1.34 -9.70
C LEU A 412 -2.82 2.49 -8.75
N CYS A 413 -1.54 2.80 -8.59
CA CYS A 413 -1.08 3.96 -7.84
C CYS A 413 -0.22 4.85 -8.73
N LEU A 414 -0.78 5.98 -9.18
CA LEU A 414 -0.08 6.94 -10.05
C LEU A 414 0.56 8.08 -9.26
N GLU A 415 0.07 8.35 -8.05
CA GLU A 415 0.59 9.36 -7.14
C GLU A 415 0.65 8.79 -5.72
N SER A 416 1.87 8.64 -5.18
CA SER A 416 2.13 8.11 -3.84
C SER A 416 2.39 9.20 -2.79
N ASP A 417 2.43 10.47 -3.21
CA ASP A 417 2.52 11.62 -2.33
C ASP A 417 1.12 11.97 -1.81
N TYR A 418 0.94 12.00 -0.50
CA TYR A 418 -0.33 12.29 0.17
C TYR A 418 -0.39 13.71 0.77
N ARG A 419 0.46 14.64 0.33
CA ARG A 419 0.37 16.03 0.80
C ARG A 419 -0.67 16.83 0.02
N ARG A 420 -1.39 17.76 0.64
CA ARG A 420 -2.27 18.66 -0.13
C ARG A 420 -1.53 19.50 -1.17
N GLU A 421 -2.25 19.90 -2.22
CA GLU A 421 -1.71 20.75 -3.28
C GLU A 421 -2.31 22.15 -3.19
N GLY A 422 -1.50 23.20 -3.18
CA GLY A 422 -2.02 24.58 -3.25
C GLY A 422 -2.49 24.96 -4.66
N VAL A 423 -1.83 24.42 -5.68
CA VAL A 423 -2.09 24.68 -7.11
C VAL A 423 -1.87 23.41 -7.92
N MET A 424 -2.36 23.38 -9.15
CA MET A 424 -2.16 22.23 -10.02
C MET A 424 -0.68 22.07 -10.41
N PRO A 425 -0.07 20.89 -10.22
CA PRO A 425 1.35 20.71 -10.52
C PRO A 425 1.63 20.68 -12.04
N PRO A 426 2.79 21.17 -12.49
CA PRO A 426 3.12 21.27 -13.92
C PRO A 426 3.07 19.95 -14.69
N PHE A 427 3.36 18.82 -14.03
CA PHE A 427 3.27 17.52 -14.68
C PHE A 427 1.83 17.20 -15.07
N TYR A 428 0.84 17.59 -14.25
CA TYR A 428 -0.56 17.29 -14.52
C TYR A 428 -1.17 18.28 -15.51
N SER A 429 -0.67 19.52 -15.59
CA SER A 429 -1.02 20.46 -16.66
C SER A 429 -0.81 19.86 -18.05
N LYS A 430 0.28 19.11 -18.23
CA LYS A 430 0.56 18.38 -19.49
C LYS A 430 -0.39 17.20 -19.72
N VAL A 431 -0.92 16.60 -18.65
CA VAL A 431 -1.87 15.48 -18.77
C VAL A 431 -3.21 16.00 -19.26
N VAL A 432 -3.77 17.03 -18.62
CA VAL A 432 -5.10 17.57 -18.97
C VAL A 432 -5.16 18.14 -20.39
N GLN A 433 -4.03 18.62 -20.93
CA GLN A 433 -3.92 19.06 -22.32
C GLN A 433 -3.98 17.92 -23.33
N LYS A 434 -3.67 16.68 -22.92
CA LYS A 434 -3.60 15.52 -23.81
C LYS A 434 -4.74 14.55 -23.61
N ILE A 435 -5.14 14.30 -22.37
CA ILE A 435 -6.08 13.23 -22.05
C ILE A 435 -6.80 13.48 -20.72
N HIS A 436 -8.05 13.05 -20.67
CA HIS A 436 -8.82 12.96 -19.43
C HIS A 436 -8.83 11.51 -18.92
N ILE A 437 -7.87 11.19 -18.04
CA ILE A 437 -7.65 9.80 -17.59
C ILE A 437 -8.89 9.14 -16.99
N CYS A 438 -9.75 9.88 -16.29
CA CYS A 438 -10.92 9.32 -15.62
C CYS A 438 -11.88 8.67 -16.62
N SER A 439 -11.99 9.21 -17.84
CA SER A 439 -12.83 8.64 -18.88
C SER A 439 -12.25 7.32 -19.39
N LYS A 440 -10.93 7.26 -19.53
CA LYS A 440 -10.22 6.06 -19.99
C LYS A 440 -10.19 4.95 -18.95
N MET A 441 -10.07 5.31 -17.68
CA MET A 441 -10.23 4.36 -16.58
C MET A 441 -11.62 3.72 -16.55
N ALA A 442 -12.66 4.50 -16.85
CA ALA A 442 -14.03 4.01 -16.86
C ALA A 442 -14.29 2.96 -17.96
N GLU A 443 -13.54 3.00 -19.06
CA GLU A 443 -13.62 2.01 -20.14
C GLU A 443 -13.14 0.62 -19.68
N ALA A 444 -12.26 0.53 -18.69
CA ALA A 444 -11.75 -0.75 -18.16
C ALA A 444 -12.68 -1.38 -17.11
N LEU A 445 -13.57 -0.60 -16.47
CA LEU A 445 -14.41 -1.08 -15.37
C LEU A 445 -15.30 -2.29 -15.69
N PRO A 446 -15.95 -2.40 -16.87
CA PRO A 446 -16.90 -3.48 -17.13
C PRO A 446 -16.31 -4.89 -17.03
N SER A 447 -15.00 -5.07 -17.27
CA SER A 447 -14.35 -6.38 -17.20
C SER A 447 -13.88 -6.75 -15.78
N LEU A 448 -13.80 -5.77 -14.87
CA LEU A 448 -13.20 -5.93 -13.55
C LEU A 448 -14.21 -6.40 -12.49
N GLU A 449 -13.71 -7.18 -11.53
CA GLU A 449 -14.38 -7.51 -10.27
C GLU A 449 -13.92 -6.59 -9.14
N HIS A 450 -12.65 -6.23 -9.15
CA HIS A 450 -12.01 -5.44 -8.10
C HIS A 450 -11.16 -4.32 -8.71
N PHE A 451 -11.46 -3.06 -8.38
CA PHE A 451 -10.71 -1.90 -8.84
C PHE A 451 -10.27 -1.01 -7.68
N ALA A 452 -8.94 -0.82 -7.56
CA ALA A 452 -8.32 0.10 -6.62
C ALA A 452 -7.48 1.13 -7.36
N TYR A 453 -7.60 2.40 -6.99
CA TYR A 453 -6.91 3.49 -7.66
C TYR A 453 -6.45 4.56 -6.67
N THR A 454 -5.20 4.99 -6.80
CA THR A 454 -4.63 6.15 -6.10
C THR A 454 -4.12 7.17 -7.11
N GLY A 455 -4.69 8.36 -7.09
CA GLY A 455 -4.37 9.43 -8.03
C GLY A 455 -5.50 10.43 -8.19
N ARG A 456 -5.60 11.05 -9.36
CA ARG A 456 -6.63 12.05 -9.67
C ARG A 456 -7.85 11.44 -10.31
N VAL A 457 -9.02 11.75 -9.76
CA VAL A 457 -10.29 11.21 -10.24
C VAL A 457 -11.42 12.23 -10.04
N CYS A 458 -12.31 12.35 -11.00
CA CYS A 458 -13.51 13.19 -10.91
C CYS A 458 -14.77 12.41 -11.29
N HIS A 459 -15.93 13.04 -11.12
CA HIS A 459 -17.24 12.43 -11.37
C HIS A 459 -17.39 11.80 -12.77
N HIS A 460 -16.70 12.32 -13.78
CA HIS A 460 -16.73 11.75 -15.14
C HIS A 460 -16.31 10.28 -15.19
N PHE A 461 -15.49 9.80 -14.24
CA PHE A 461 -15.18 8.37 -14.11
C PHE A 461 -16.45 7.54 -14.00
N PHE A 462 -17.32 7.88 -13.05
CA PHE A 462 -18.56 7.15 -12.81
C PHE A 462 -19.63 7.47 -13.86
N ASP A 463 -19.70 8.71 -14.37
CA ASP A 463 -20.63 9.05 -15.45
C ASP A 463 -20.33 8.26 -16.73
N MET A 464 -19.05 8.06 -17.06
CA MET A 464 -18.63 7.21 -18.19
C MET A 464 -18.85 5.74 -17.89
N ALA A 465 -18.54 5.27 -16.67
CA ALA A 465 -18.79 3.89 -16.26
C ALA A 465 -20.27 3.50 -16.39
N MET A 466 -21.17 4.41 -16.01
CA MET A 466 -22.61 4.22 -16.21
C MET A 466 -22.99 4.09 -17.68
N ARG A 467 -22.31 4.78 -18.60
CA ARG A 467 -22.62 4.69 -20.03
C ARG A 467 -22.06 3.42 -20.68
N SER A 468 -20.87 2.99 -20.25
CA SER A 468 -20.17 1.84 -20.82
C SER A 468 -20.58 0.49 -20.22
N THR A 469 -21.12 0.47 -18.99
CA THR A 469 -21.45 -0.77 -18.29
C THR A 469 -22.87 -1.24 -18.58
N ASP A 470 -23.00 -2.52 -18.95
CA ASP A 470 -24.27 -3.23 -18.96
C ASP A 470 -24.54 -3.83 -17.56
N PRO A 471 -25.66 -3.44 -16.90
CA PRO A 471 -26.03 -3.95 -15.58
C PRO A 471 -26.16 -5.47 -15.48
N ARG A 472 -26.42 -6.17 -16.60
CA ARG A 472 -26.58 -7.63 -16.61
C ARG A 472 -25.26 -8.39 -16.62
N THR A 473 -24.19 -7.75 -17.07
CA THR A 473 -22.88 -8.40 -17.29
C THR A 473 -21.79 -7.86 -16.37
N SER A 474 -22.05 -6.73 -15.69
CA SER A 474 -21.11 -6.18 -14.70
C SER A 474 -20.84 -7.18 -13.59
N ARG A 475 -19.56 -7.40 -13.29
CA ARG A 475 -19.09 -8.26 -12.18
C ARG A 475 -18.40 -7.45 -11.08
N LEU A 476 -18.44 -6.13 -11.17
CA LEU A 476 -17.72 -5.24 -10.27
C LEU A 476 -18.29 -5.34 -8.86
N LYS A 477 -17.48 -5.80 -7.91
CA LYS A 477 -17.85 -6.00 -6.51
C LYS A 477 -17.27 -4.94 -5.60
N THR A 478 -16.04 -4.49 -5.88
CA THR A 478 -15.33 -3.55 -5.00
C THR A 478 -14.68 -2.41 -5.77
N LEU A 479 -14.85 -1.21 -5.23
CA LEU A 479 -14.22 0.02 -5.70
C LEU A 479 -13.51 0.72 -4.54
N ASP A 480 -12.22 1.02 -4.69
CA ASP A 480 -11.43 1.72 -3.69
C ASP A 480 -10.62 2.86 -4.33
N LEU A 481 -11.07 4.09 -4.12
CA LEU A 481 -10.45 5.29 -4.68
C LEU A 481 -9.79 6.10 -3.57
N THR A 482 -8.46 6.23 -3.66
CA THR A 482 -7.68 7.18 -2.86
C THR A 482 -7.40 8.41 -3.73
N VAL A 483 -8.19 9.45 -3.49
CA VAL A 483 -8.23 10.68 -4.30
C VAL A 483 -7.12 11.60 -3.84
N LYS A 484 -6.21 11.96 -4.75
CA LYS A 484 -5.20 13.00 -4.53
C LYS A 484 -5.75 14.40 -4.79
N ASN A 485 -6.51 14.54 -5.87
CA ASN A 485 -7.21 15.76 -6.26
C ASN A 485 -8.33 15.40 -7.26
N CYS A 486 -9.34 16.25 -7.40
CA CYS A 486 -10.40 16.07 -8.38
C CYS A 486 -10.11 16.86 -9.65
N CYS A 487 -10.29 16.24 -10.82
CA CYS A 487 -10.21 16.97 -12.09
C CYS A 487 -11.34 18.01 -12.17
N ARG A 488 -10.99 19.27 -12.45
CA ARG A 488 -11.92 20.39 -12.62
C ARG A 488 -11.74 20.99 -14.02
N TYR A 489 -12.84 21.18 -14.73
CA TYR A 489 -12.85 21.84 -16.04
C TYR A 489 -12.92 23.36 -15.83
N ASN A 490 -12.14 24.13 -16.60
CA ASN A 490 -12.23 25.58 -16.69
C ASN A 490 -11.84 26.39 -15.42
N THR A 491 -11.17 25.79 -14.44
CA THR A 491 -10.57 26.54 -13.31
C THR A 491 -9.21 27.07 -13.70
N SER A 492 -8.87 28.30 -13.26
CA SER A 492 -7.50 28.78 -13.39
C SER A 492 -6.56 27.79 -12.68
N PHE A 493 -5.37 27.54 -13.25
CA PHE A 493 -4.44 26.55 -12.69
C PHE A 493 -4.01 26.87 -11.25
N HIS A 494 -4.19 28.14 -10.85
CA HIS A 494 -3.91 28.67 -9.52
C HIS A 494 -5.02 28.40 -8.49
N GLU A 495 -6.22 28.01 -8.91
CA GLU A 495 -7.38 27.74 -8.04
C GLU A 495 -7.70 26.24 -7.94
N ALA A 496 -6.83 25.39 -8.50
CA ALA A 496 -7.03 23.95 -8.59
C ALA A 496 -6.32 23.16 -7.47
N GLY A 497 -6.37 23.66 -6.24
CA GLY A 497 -5.76 23.05 -5.05
C GLY A 497 -6.48 21.80 -4.54
N SER A 498 -6.04 21.22 -3.42
CA SER A 498 -6.78 20.17 -2.72
C SER A 498 -6.71 20.39 -1.22
N GLY A 499 -7.68 19.81 -0.49
CA GLY A 499 -7.69 19.83 0.97
C GLY A 499 -8.98 20.38 1.57
N ILE A 500 -9.08 20.26 2.89
CA ILE A 500 -10.28 20.56 3.68
C ILE A 500 -10.64 22.06 3.73
N GLN A 501 -9.74 22.93 3.27
CA GLN A 501 -9.93 24.40 3.21
C GLN A 501 -10.30 24.88 1.79
N ASP A 502 -10.15 24.03 0.77
CA ASP A 502 -10.50 24.38 -0.61
C ASP A 502 -11.95 23.92 -0.89
N MET A 503 -12.89 24.86 -0.85
CA MET A 503 -14.29 24.56 -1.14
C MET A 503 -14.52 24.07 -2.58
N GLY A 504 -13.69 24.49 -3.54
CA GLY A 504 -13.76 23.97 -4.92
C GLY A 504 -13.38 22.48 -4.98
N PHE A 505 -12.45 22.04 -4.13
CA PHE A 505 -12.14 20.62 -3.97
C PHE A 505 -13.27 19.87 -3.27
N ILE A 506 -13.84 20.42 -2.19
CA ILE A 506 -14.97 19.80 -1.46
C ILE A 506 -16.19 19.62 -2.36
N ASP A 507 -16.55 20.63 -3.15
CA ASP A 507 -17.65 20.55 -4.12
C ASP A 507 -17.37 19.51 -5.23
N ALA A 508 -16.12 19.42 -5.69
CA ALA A 508 -15.72 18.41 -6.67
C ALA A 508 -15.73 16.99 -6.07
N PHE A 509 -15.35 16.83 -4.81
CA PHE A 509 -15.41 15.58 -4.07
C PHE A 509 -16.87 15.15 -3.85
N GLU A 510 -17.77 16.06 -3.47
CA GLU A 510 -19.22 15.77 -3.39
C GLU A 510 -19.75 15.29 -4.75
N LYS A 511 -19.42 15.99 -5.84
CA LYS A 511 -19.82 15.58 -7.20
C LYS A 511 -19.32 14.19 -7.56
N LEU A 512 -18.08 13.87 -7.17
CA LEU A 512 -17.51 12.52 -7.36
C LEU A 512 -18.31 11.47 -6.59
N VAL A 513 -18.61 11.71 -5.30
CA VAL A 513 -19.41 10.80 -4.46
C VAL A 513 -20.82 10.63 -5.02
N LEU A 514 -21.50 11.71 -5.41
CA LEU A 514 -22.84 11.65 -6.01
C LEU A 514 -22.87 10.83 -7.29
N SER A 515 -21.90 11.01 -8.18
CA SER A 515 -21.82 10.21 -9.41
C SER A 515 -21.49 8.74 -9.11
N ALA A 516 -20.66 8.47 -8.11
CA ALA A 516 -20.42 7.11 -7.63
C ALA A 516 -21.70 6.43 -7.16
N ILE A 517 -22.50 7.13 -6.33
CA ILE A 517 -23.79 6.61 -5.84
C ILE A 517 -24.74 6.34 -7.00
N ARG A 518 -24.88 7.28 -7.94
CA ARG A 518 -25.70 7.09 -9.14
C ARG A 518 -25.29 5.86 -9.94
N SER A 519 -23.99 5.60 -10.03
CA SER A 519 -23.48 4.45 -10.77
C SER A 519 -23.88 3.10 -10.16
N LEU A 520 -24.18 3.05 -8.85
CA LEU A 520 -24.64 1.84 -8.18
C LEU A 520 -26.00 1.34 -8.73
N ASP A 521 -26.79 2.19 -9.38
CA ASP A 521 -28.06 1.81 -10.02
C ASP A 521 -27.82 0.78 -11.13
N LYS A 522 -26.70 0.93 -11.84
CA LYS A 522 -26.22 -0.02 -12.84
C LYS A 522 -25.27 -1.07 -12.27
N LEU A 523 -24.40 -0.66 -11.34
CA LEU A 523 -23.40 -1.52 -10.71
C LEU A 523 -23.99 -2.23 -9.50
N LYS A 524 -24.90 -3.17 -9.75
CA LYS A 524 -25.72 -3.83 -8.71
C LYS A 524 -24.91 -4.70 -7.76
N GLU A 525 -23.88 -5.37 -8.27
CA GLU A 525 -23.01 -6.29 -7.53
C GLU A 525 -21.98 -5.59 -6.61
N VAL A 526 -21.90 -4.25 -6.65
CA VAL A 526 -20.96 -3.50 -5.81
C VAL A 526 -21.43 -3.55 -4.35
N VAL A 527 -20.67 -4.29 -3.54
CA VAL A 527 -20.88 -4.46 -2.10
C VAL A 527 -19.94 -3.59 -1.26
N TYR A 528 -18.87 -3.09 -1.89
CA TYR A 528 -17.89 -2.21 -1.25
C TYR A 528 -17.53 -1.05 -2.18
N LEU A 529 -17.76 0.18 -1.70
CA LEU A 529 -17.33 1.39 -2.38
C LEU A 529 -16.66 2.30 -1.35
N ARG A 530 -15.38 2.62 -1.58
CA ARG A 530 -14.64 3.60 -0.79
C ARG A 530 -14.09 4.69 -1.69
N ILE A 531 -14.29 5.94 -1.28
CA ILE A 531 -13.68 7.12 -1.87
C ILE A 531 -13.10 7.92 -0.73
N ARG A 532 -11.79 8.17 -0.70
CA ARG A 532 -11.15 8.87 0.41
C ARG A 532 -10.11 9.84 -0.09
N PHE A 533 -10.00 10.97 0.57
CA PHE A 533 -8.88 11.89 0.47
C PHE A 533 -7.93 11.63 1.65
N VAL A 534 -6.62 11.69 1.41
CA VAL A 534 -5.61 11.58 2.46
C VAL A 534 -4.67 12.76 2.33
N ASP A 535 -4.67 13.60 3.35
CA ASP A 535 -3.68 14.67 3.53
C ASP A 535 -2.88 14.44 4.81
N LEU A 536 -1.60 14.11 4.65
CA LEU A 536 -0.67 13.88 5.76
C LEU A 536 -0.23 15.19 6.44
N ASP A 537 -0.34 16.32 5.74
CA ASP A 537 0.00 17.65 6.27
C ASP A 537 -1.25 18.37 6.82
N SER A 538 -2.41 17.68 6.87
CA SER A 538 -3.64 18.24 7.40
C SER A 538 -3.48 18.55 8.88
N VAL A 539 -3.86 19.77 9.27
CA VAL A 539 -3.94 20.17 10.68
C VAL A 539 -5.04 19.42 11.45
N LEU A 540 -6.02 18.87 10.72
CA LEU A 540 -7.15 18.12 11.26
C LEU A 540 -7.36 16.85 10.41
N PRO A 541 -6.47 15.84 10.49
CA PRO A 541 -6.57 14.62 9.68
C PRO A 541 -7.91 13.87 9.79
N PRO A 542 -8.61 13.83 10.95
CA PRO A 542 -9.93 13.21 11.04
C PRO A 542 -11.00 13.86 10.16
N LEU A 543 -10.79 15.10 9.68
CA LEU A 543 -11.72 15.79 8.76
C LEU A 543 -11.40 15.55 7.30
N ASN A 544 -10.37 14.78 6.96
CA ASN A 544 -10.11 14.43 5.57
C ASN A 544 -11.35 13.73 4.97
N PRO A 545 -11.94 14.25 3.88
CA PRO A 545 -13.21 13.74 3.37
C PRO A 545 -13.07 12.31 2.88
N PHE A 546 -14.02 11.47 3.25
CA PHE A 546 -14.16 10.12 2.74
C PHE A 546 -15.64 9.77 2.61
N PHE A 547 -15.95 8.76 1.82
CA PHE A 547 -17.25 8.11 1.71
C PHE A 547 -16.99 6.62 1.63
N ILE A 548 -17.72 5.85 2.43
CA ILE A 548 -17.66 4.39 2.39
C ILE A 548 -19.06 3.79 2.43
N MET A 549 -19.29 2.80 1.58
CA MET A 549 -20.44 1.90 1.63
C MET A 549 -19.91 0.49 1.82
N ARG A 550 -20.27 -0.16 2.93
CA ARG A 550 -19.91 -1.54 3.25
C ARG A 550 -20.97 -2.17 4.15
N ASN A 551 -21.25 -3.47 3.99
CA ASN A 551 -22.13 -4.24 4.88
C ASN A 551 -23.52 -3.59 5.12
N GLY A 552 -24.12 -3.01 4.08
CA GLY A 552 -25.43 -2.36 4.21
C GLY A 552 -25.41 -1.00 4.93
N ALA A 553 -24.24 -0.47 5.28
CA ALA A 553 -24.09 0.81 5.95
C ALA A 553 -23.21 1.79 5.15
N CYS A 554 -23.48 3.08 5.34
CA CYS A 554 -22.67 4.17 4.83
C CYS A 554 -22.08 5.02 5.95
N SER A 555 -20.87 5.54 5.74
CA SER A 555 -20.27 6.55 6.59
C SER A 555 -19.37 7.52 5.82
N GLY A 556 -18.95 8.59 6.49
CA GLY A 556 -18.13 9.66 5.90
C GLY A 556 -18.94 10.90 5.54
N VAL A 557 -18.62 11.54 4.43
CA VAL A 557 -19.24 12.80 4.03
C VAL A 557 -20.69 12.60 3.64
N TRP A 558 -21.55 13.52 4.09
CA TRP A 558 -22.96 13.51 3.73
C TRP A 558 -23.47 14.91 3.38
N SER A 559 -24.53 14.92 2.58
CA SER A 559 -25.37 16.07 2.25
C SER A 559 -26.77 15.57 1.95
N GLU A 560 -27.76 16.45 1.94
CA GLU A 560 -29.15 16.13 1.60
C GLU A 560 -29.24 15.48 0.22
N ARG A 561 -28.36 15.88 -0.72
CA ARG A 561 -28.26 15.30 -2.06
C ARG A 561 -27.71 13.88 -2.01
N ILE A 562 -26.68 13.62 -1.21
CA ILE A 562 -26.09 12.28 -1.02
C ILE A 562 -27.14 11.34 -0.40
N LEU A 563 -27.83 11.79 0.64
CA LEU A 563 -28.87 11.00 1.32
C LEU A 563 -30.03 10.66 0.37
N ALA A 564 -30.53 11.64 -0.37
CA ALA A 564 -31.61 11.44 -1.34
C ALA A 564 -31.23 10.45 -2.44
N GLU A 565 -30.01 10.57 -2.99
CA GLU A 565 -29.53 9.69 -4.06
C GLU A 565 -29.26 8.26 -3.53
N MET A 566 -28.70 8.11 -2.33
CA MET A 566 -28.53 6.80 -1.67
C MET A 566 -29.88 6.12 -1.44
N GLY A 567 -30.86 6.86 -0.90
CA GLY A 567 -32.21 6.33 -0.68
C GLY A 567 -32.89 5.87 -1.97
N ARG A 568 -32.61 6.53 -3.10
CA ARG A 568 -33.10 6.14 -4.42
C ARG A 568 -32.44 4.85 -4.93
N VAL A 569 -31.12 4.75 -4.85
CA VAL A 569 -30.33 3.71 -5.53
C VAL A 569 -30.10 2.46 -4.68
N ARG A 570 -30.04 2.63 -3.36
CA ARG A 570 -29.80 1.59 -2.35
C ARG A 570 -30.66 1.87 -1.12
N PRO A 571 -32.00 1.71 -1.20
CA PRO A 571 -32.92 2.00 -0.09
C PRO A 571 -32.65 1.17 1.17
N GLY A 572 -32.02 -0.01 1.04
CA GLY A 572 -31.63 -0.84 2.18
C GLY A 572 -30.32 -0.43 2.86
N VAL A 573 -29.60 0.58 2.33
CA VAL A 573 -28.36 1.09 2.91
C VAL A 573 -28.66 2.36 3.71
N HIS A 574 -28.21 2.41 4.96
CA HIS A 574 -28.43 3.56 5.84
C HIS A 574 -27.12 4.16 6.37
N PHE A 575 -27.17 5.41 6.81
CA PHE A 575 -26.11 6.04 7.58
C PHE A 575 -26.39 5.79 9.07
N PRO A 576 -25.54 5.04 9.80
CA PRO A 576 -25.74 4.81 11.24
C PRO A 576 -25.70 6.10 12.06
N GLU A 577 -24.88 7.06 11.63
CA GLU A 577 -24.69 8.34 12.29
C GLU A 577 -24.58 9.44 11.25
N LEU A 578 -25.24 10.58 11.51
CA LEU A 578 -25.13 11.83 10.76
C LEU A 578 -24.75 12.95 11.72
N SER A 579 -23.54 13.49 11.61
CA SER A 579 -23.12 14.65 12.41
C SER A 579 -23.32 15.94 11.62
N GLU A 580 -24.11 16.85 12.19
CA GLU A 580 -24.37 18.20 11.67
C GLU A 580 -23.19 19.15 11.93
N SER A 581 -22.33 18.85 12.90
CA SER A 581 -21.12 19.60 13.27
C SER A 581 -19.92 18.66 13.41
N PHE A 582 -18.70 19.20 13.35
CA PHE A 582 -17.50 18.49 13.79
C PHE A 582 -17.15 18.76 15.26
N GLY A 583 -18.07 19.32 16.06
CA GLY A 583 -17.81 19.70 17.45
C GLY A 583 -16.80 20.85 17.61
N ASN A 584 -16.16 20.90 18.77
CA ASN A 584 -15.23 21.96 19.14
C ASN A 584 -13.79 21.62 18.74
N ILE A 585 -13.05 22.62 18.27
CA ILE A 585 -11.62 22.49 17.97
C ILE A 585 -10.83 23.04 19.15
N VAL A 586 -10.06 22.17 19.79
CA VAL A 586 -9.26 22.51 20.99
C VAL A 586 -7.79 22.24 20.69
N TYR A 587 -6.90 23.03 21.29
CA TYR A 587 -5.47 22.76 21.24
C TYR A 587 -5.08 21.77 22.33
N ASN A 588 -4.41 20.68 21.96
CA ASN A 588 -3.82 19.77 22.93
C ASN A 588 -2.59 20.40 23.61
N LYS A 589 -2.03 19.71 24.61
CA LYS A 589 -0.83 20.17 25.34
C LYS A 589 0.40 20.40 24.45
N ASP A 590 0.43 19.78 23.27
CA ASP A 590 1.50 19.90 22.27
C ASP A 590 1.24 21.03 21.25
N GLY A 591 0.19 21.84 21.46
CA GLY A 591 -0.20 22.92 20.55
C GLY A 591 -0.82 22.44 19.23
N ARG A 592 -1.22 21.17 19.13
CA ARG A 592 -1.91 20.62 17.95
C ARG A 592 -3.41 20.77 18.09
N MET A 593 -4.07 21.08 16.97
CA MET A 593 -5.52 21.16 16.90
C MET A 593 -6.10 19.74 16.95
N VAL A 594 -7.03 19.52 17.86
CA VAL A 594 -7.73 18.26 18.06
C VAL A 594 -9.23 18.53 18.09
N ILE A 595 -10.00 17.61 17.55
CA ILE A 595 -11.45 17.68 17.55
C ILE A 595 -11.97 17.04 18.83
N THR A 596 -12.81 17.78 19.54
CA THR A 596 -13.61 17.27 20.66
C THR A 596 -15.05 17.19 20.19
N PRO A 597 -15.55 15.99 19.81
CA PRO A 597 -16.93 15.82 19.39
C PRO A 597 -17.91 16.18 20.50
N ASP A 598 -19.12 16.58 20.13
CA ASP A 598 -20.16 16.93 21.10
C ASP A 598 -20.63 15.67 21.87
N PRO A 599 -20.71 15.70 23.22
CA PRO A 599 -21.18 14.57 24.01
C PRO A 599 -22.58 14.11 23.57
N PRO A 600 -22.86 12.79 23.50
CA PRO A 600 -22.09 11.66 24.05
C PRO A 600 -21.04 11.07 23.09
N LYS A 601 -20.73 11.74 21.99
CA LYS A 601 -19.93 11.16 20.91
C LYS A 601 -18.45 11.18 21.25
N THR A 602 -17.76 10.08 20.96
CA THR A 602 -16.31 9.98 21.09
C THR A 602 -15.58 10.23 19.77
N LYS A 603 -16.29 10.09 18.63
CA LYS A 603 -15.75 10.24 17.26
C LYS A 603 -16.81 10.73 16.29
N ILE A 604 -16.38 11.23 15.13
CA ILE A 604 -17.26 11.64 14.02
C ILE A 604 -17.21 10.55 12.95
N ALA A 605 -18.25 9.72 12.85
CA ALA A 605 -18.32 8.71 11.80
C ALA A 605 -18.75 9.28 10.43
N SER A 606 -19.66 10.26 10.44
CA SER A 606 -20.14 10.92 9.22
C SER A 606 -20.31 12.42 9.42
N LEU A 607 -19.77 13.23 8.51
CA LEU A 607 -19.74 14.70 8.63
C LEU A 607 -20.49 15.38 7.48
N LYS A 608 -21.33 16.37 7.82
CA LYS A 608 -22.03 17.17 6.81
C LYS A 608 -21.06 18.05 6.03
N LEU A 609 -21.13 18.01 4.70
CA LEU A 609 -20.23 18.75 3.81
C LEU A 609 -20.26 20.28 4.00
N SER A 610 -21.38 20.85 4.44
CA SER A 610 -21.48 22.29 4.71
C SER A 610 -20.52 22.77 5.81
N ASN A 611 -20.07 21.88 6.71
CA ASN A 611 -19.12 22.23 7.77
C ASN A 611 -17.75 22.65 7.26
N TYR A 612 -17.33 22.18 6.07
CA TYR A 612 -16.04 22.57 5.50
C TYR A 612 -15.97 24.07 5.18
N ARG A 613 -17.11 24.76 5.03
CA ARG A 613 -17.15 26.22 4.85
C ARG A 613 -16.56 26.95 6.05
N SER A 614 -16.82 26.49 7.27
CA SER A 614 -16.27 27.07 8.50
C SER A 614 -14.74 26.94 8.58
N LEU A 615 -14.17 25.93 7.90
CA LEU A 615 -12.72 25.75 7.80
C LEU A 615 -12.11 26.63 6.71
N ALA A 616 -12.84 26.83 5.61
CA ALA A 616 -12.41 27.65 4.47
C ALA A 616 -12.38 29.15 4.80
N THR A 617 -13.30 29.64 5.65
CA THR A 617 -13.33 31.05 6.10
C THR A 617 -12.29 31.38 7.17
N GLY A 618 -11.45 30.41 7.56
CA GLY A 618 -10.59 30.49 8.73
C GLY A 618 -11.36 30.16 10.00
N ILE A 619 -10.75 29.35 10.87
CA ILE A 619 -11.34 29.01 12.17
C ILE A 619 -11.28 30.26 13.04
N THR A 620 -12.43 30.86 13.31
CA THR A 620 -12.56 31.89 14.35
C THR A 620 -12.47 31.17 15.68
N ILE A 621 -11.32 31.29 16.33
CA ILE A 621 -11.09 30.77 17.68
C ILE A 621 -11.98 31.61 18.62
N GLN A 622 -12.92 30.98 19.31
CA GLN A 622 -13.57 31.57 20.49
C GLN A 622 -12.81 31.18 21.75
#